data_AF-A0A179D1M0-F1
#
_entry.id   AF-A0A179D1M0-F1
#
_cell.length_a   1.000
_cell.length_b   1.000
_cell.length_c   1.000
_cell.angle_alpha   90.00
_cell.angle_beta   90.00
_cell.angle_gamma   90.00
#
_symmetry.space_group_name_H-M   'P 1'
#
loop_
_entity.id
_entity.type
_entity.pdbx_description
1 polymer ?
#
loop_
_entity_poly.entity_id
_entity_poly.type
_entity_poly.pdbx_seq_one_letter_code
_entity_poly.pdbx_strand_id
1 'polypeptide(L)'
;MFVISHFLTALAKVIDLVLTFYMWIIIIRAIISWVNPDPFNPIVRFLYQITEPVLYRVRRFLPPLGGIDLSPLIVILLIIFLQQFLVPSLYDLAVRLR
;
A
#
# COMPACT_ATOMS: atom_id res chain seq x y z
N MET A 1 -10.38 -7.70 -28.27
CA MET A 1 -9.21 -7.00 -28.87
C MET A 1 -7.95 -7.40 -28.11
N PHE A 2 -7.09 -8.21 -28.74
CA PHE A 2 -5.89 -8.77 -28.10
C PHE A 2 -4.98 -7.70 -27.44
N VAL A 3 -4.82 -6.54 -28.08
CA VAL A 3 -3.98 -5.44 -27.55
C VAL A 3 -4.49 -4.93 -26.20
N ILE A 4 -5.81 -4.71 -26.07
CA ILE A 4 -6.42 -4.18 -24.85
C ILE A 4 -6.31 -5.19 -23.71
N SER A 5 -6.53 -6.47 -24.02
CA SER A 5 -6.35 -7.57 -23.07
C SER A 5 -4.93 -7.60 -22.49
N HIS A 6 -3.90 -7.58 -23.34
CA HIS A 6 -2.51 -7.56 -22.89
C HIS A 6 -2.16 -6.32 -22.07
N PHE A 7 -2.67 -5.16 -22.47
CA PHE A 7 -2.48 -3.92 -21.72
C PHE A 7 -3.07 -4.01 -20.30
N LEU A 8 -4.30 -4.48 -20.16
CA LEU A 8 -4.96 -4.63 -18.86
C LEU A 8 -4.27 -5.65 -17.95
N THR A 9 -3.82 -6.78 -18.51
CA THR A 9 -3.03 -7.78 -17.78
C THR A 9 -1.71 -7.18 -17.27
N ALA A 10 -1.00 -6.43 -18.11
CA ALA A 10 0.23 -5.76 -17.71
C ALA A 10 -0.02 -4.71 -16.62
N LEU A 11 -1.09 -3.92 -16.76
CA LEU A 11 -1.50 -2.91 -15.78
C LEU A 11 -1.84 -3.55 -14.42
N ALA A 12 -2.64 -4.62 -14.42
CA ALA A 12 -3.00 -5.36 -13.20
C ALA A 12 -1.75 -5.85 -12.47
N LYS A 13 -0.76 -6.38 -13.22
CA LYS A 13 0.50 -6.87 -12.67
C LYS A 13 1.37 -5.76 -12.06
N VAL A 14 1.45 -4.61 -12.73
CA VAL A 14 2.20 -3.46 -12.21
C VAL A 14 1.54 -2.91 -10.94
N ILE A 15 0.21 -2.81 -10.92
CA ILE A 15 -0.54 -2.37 -9.73
C ILE A 15 -0.28 -3.31 -8.56
N ASP A 16 -0.39 -4.62 -8.76
CA ASP A 16 -0.14 -5.61 -7.71
C ASP A 16 1.29 -5.54 -7.15
N LEU A 17 2.27 -5.35 -8.02
CA LEU A 17 3.67 -5.20 -7.63
C LEU A 17 3.88 -3.94 -6.78
N VAL A 18 3.34 -2.79 -7.21
CA VAL A 18 3.44 -1.52 -6.47
C VAL A 18 2.76 -1.62 -5.11
N LEU A 19 1.57 -2.22 -5.05
CA LEU A 19 0.84 -2.47 -3.80
C LEU A 19 1.66 -3.35 -2.85
N THR A 20 2.26 -4.43 -3.36
CA THR A 20 3.12 -5.32 -2.57
C THR A 20 4.34 -4.59 -1.99
N PHE A 21 5.07 -3.82 -2.82
CA PHE A 21 6.21 -3.05 -2.34
C PHE A 21 5.80 -2.01 -1.30
N TYR A 22 4.72 -1.28 -1.55
CA TYR A 22 4.25 -0.26 -0.62
C TYR A 22 3.76 -0.85 0.71
N MET A 23 3.13 -2.02 0.69
CA MET A 23 2.77 -2.77 1.90
C MET A 23 4.02 -3.09 2.75
N TRP A 24 5.09 -3.60 2.14
CA TRP A 24 6.34 -3.87 2.85
C TRP A 24 6.98 -2.61 3.43
N ILE A 25 6.96 -1.50 2.69
CA ILE A 25 7.44 -0.20 3.19
C ILE A 25 6.66 0.22 4.45
N ILE A 26 5.34 0.06 4.46
CA ILE A 26 4.50 0.37 5.64
C ILE A 26 4.81 -0.56 6.80
N ILE A 27 4.96 -1.86 6.55
CA ILE A 27 5.33 -2.84 7.59
C ILE A 27 6.68 -2.46 8.23
N ILE A 28 7.69 -2.18 7.41
CA ILE A 28 9.01 -1.76 7.90
C ILE A 28 8.89 -0.47 8.71
N ARG A 29 8.14 0.52 8.22
CA ARG A 29 7.88 1.79 8.94
C ARG A 29 7.20 1.55 10.29
N ALA A 30 6.23 0.64 10.36
CA ALA A 30 5.55 0.29 11.60
C ALA A 30 6.49 -0.39 12.61
N ILE A 31 7.28 -1.37 12.17
CA ILE A 31 8.28 -2.05 13.01
C ILE A 31 9.30 -1.05 13.53
N ILE A 32 9.82 -0.19 12.65
CA ILE A 32 10.79 0.86 13.02
C ILE A 32 10.19 1.81 14.06
N SER A 33 8.89 2.13 14.00
CA SER A 33 8.26 3.00 15.00
C SER A 33 8.26 2.43 16.42
N TRP A 34 8.33 1.11 16.58
CA TRP A 34 8.33 0.46 17.91
C TRP A 34 9.70 0.46 18.59
N VAL A 35 10.79 0.62 17.82
CA VAL A 35 12.16 0.54 18.33
C VAL A 35 12.81 1.91 18.57
N ASN A 36 12.06 3.00 18.39
CA ASN A 36 12.51 4.39 18.59
C ASN A 36 13.86 4.70 17.90
N PRO A 37 13.91 4.70 16.56
CA PRO A 37 15.14 4.79 15.79
C PRO A 37 15.70 6.22 15.81
N ASP A 38 16.96 6.38 15.42
CA ASP A 38 17.55 7.71 15.16
C ASP A 38 16.76 8.45 14.06
N PRO A 39 16.12 9.60 14.36
CA PRO A 39 15.35 10.37 13.39
C PRO A 39 16.18 10.94 12.23
N PHE A 40 17.50 11.08 12.40
CA PHE A 40 18.39 11.62 11.36
C PHE A 40 18.83 10.55 10.35
N ASN A 41 18.58 9.27 10.63
CA ASN A 41 18.90 8.18 9.73
C ASN A 41 18.19 8.38 8.37
N PRO A 42 18.92 8.38 7.23
CA PRO A 42 18.34 8.57 5.91
C PRO A 42 17.21 7.59 5.58
N ILE A 43 17.31 6.33 6.01
CA ILE A 43 16.30 5.30 5.77
C ILE A 43 15.02 5.62 6.53
N VAL A 44 15.14 6.05 7.80
CA VAL A 44 13.98 6.45 8.62
C VAL A 44 13.28 7.63 7.95
N ARG A 45 14.02 8.68 7.58
CA ARG A 45 13.45 9.85 6.88
C ARG A 45 12.75 9.49 5.58
N PHE A 46 13.35 8.61 4.78
CA PHE A 46 12.74 8.10 3.55
C PHE A 46 11.40 7.40 3.83
N LEU A 47 11.37 6.49 4.81
CA LEU A 47 10.15 5.77 5.18
C LEU A 47 9.04 6.72 5.64
N TYR A 48 9.36 7.71 6.48
CA TYR A 48 8.39 8.71 6.91
C TYR A 48 7.90 9.55 5.72
N GLN A 49 8.79 10.03 4.85
CA GLN A 49 8.41 10.84 3.69
C GLN A 49 7.46 10.12 2.74
N ILE A 50 7.71 8.83 2.47
CA ILE A 50 6.89 8.09 1.50
C ILE A 50 5.57 7.61 2.10
N THR A 51 5.53 7.29 3.40
CA THR A 51 4.33 6.71 4.03
C THR A 51 3.43 7.75 4.71
N GLU A 52 3.98 8.85 5.24
CA GLU A 52 3.21 9.81 6.04
C GLU A 52 2.05 10.48 5.27
N PRO A 53 2.16 10.84 3.98
CA PRO A 53 1.03 11.42 3.26
C PRO A 53 -0.22 10.53 3.25
N VAL A 54 -0.04 9.21 3.25
CA VAL A 54 -1.15 8.24 3.29
C VAL A 54 -1.56 7.95 4.73
N LEU A 55 -0.60 7.67 5.61
CA LEU A 55 -0.90 7.33 7.00
C LEU A 55 -1.55 8.50 7.74
N TYR A 56 -1.10 9.74 7.54
CA TYR A 56 -1.72 10.94 8.09
C TYR A 56 -3.18 11.07 7.65
N ARG A 57 -3.47 10.82 6.37
CA ARG A 57 -4.85 10.86 5.85
C ARG A 57 -5.73 9.78 6.43
N VAL A 58 -5.20 8.61 6.76
CA VAL A 58 -5.99 7.58 7.45
C VAL A 58 -6.16 7.93 8.93
N ARG A 59 -5.09 8.41 9.58
CA ARG A 59 -5.07 8.79 11.00
C ARG A 59 -6.12 9.85 11.33
N ARG A 60 -6.36 10.83 10.45
CA ARG A 60 -7.43 11.86 10.63
C ARG A 60 -8.86 11.30 10.65
N PHE A 61 -9.09 10.08 10.17
CA PHE A 61 -10.41 9.43 10.21
C PHE A 61 -10.55 8.45 11.38
N LEU A 62 -9.46 8.17 12.10
CA LEU A 62 -9.47 7.27 13.24
C LEU A 62 -9.66 8.06 14.54
N PRO A 63 -10.41 7.52 15.52
CA PRO A 63 -10.42 8.08 16.85
C PRO A 63 -9.02 7.99 17.48
N PRO A 64 -8.65 8.89 18.40
CA PRO A 64 -7.38 8.81 19.11
C PRO A 64 -7.33 7.55 20.00
N LEU A 65 -6.40 6.64 19.74
CA LEU A 65 -6.27 5.35 20.44
C LEU A 65 -5.08 5.34 21.42
N GLY A 66 -5.09 6.26 22.38
CA GLY A 66 -4.15 6.20 23.52
C GLY A 66 -2.67 6.21 23.15
N GLY A 67 -2.29 6.88 22.05
CA GLY A 67 -0.90 6.98 21.59
C GLY A 67 -0.44 5.88 20.64
N ILE A 68 -1.28 4.87 20.35
CA ILE A 68 -0.99 3.84 19.35
C ILE A 68 -1.54 4.29 17.99
N ASP A 69 -0.66 4.30 16.98
CA ASP A 69 -1.06 4.60 15.61
C ASP A 69 -1.51 3.32 14.88
N LEU A 70 -2.83 3.13 14.71
CA LEU A 70 -3.40 2.03 13.93
C LEU A 70 -3.47 2.33 12.42
N SER A 71 -3.07 3.53 11.97
CA SER A 71 -3.10 3.86 10.54
C SER A 71 -2.29 2.91 9.64
N PRO A 72 -1.10 2.36 10.04
CA PRO A 72 -0.40 1.38 9.22
C PRO A 72 -1.25 0.12 8.97
N LEU A 73 -1.94 -0.38 10.00
CA LEU A 73 -2.77 -1.58 9.91
C LEU A 73 -3.93 -1.35 8.93
N ILE A 74 -4.63 -0.22 9.05
CA ILE A 74 -5.75 0.10 8.16
C ILE A 74 -5.30 0.23 6.70
N VAL A 75 -4.13 0.84 6.45
CA VAL A 75 -3.60 0.93 5.08
C VAL A 75 -3.17 -0.43 4.54
N ILE A 76 -2.58 -1.30 5.36
CA ILE A 76 -2.27 -2.68 4.96
C ILE A 76 -3.54 -3.43 4.57
N LEU A 77 -4.61 -3.34 5.37
CA LEU A 77 -5.89 -3.97 5.06
C LEU A 77 -6.49 -3.43 3.76
N LEU A 78 -6.39 -2.12 3.50
CA LEU A 78 -6.81 -1.52 2.24
C LEU A 78 -5.99 -2.03 1.06
N ILE A 79 -4.67 -2.18 1.22
CA ILE A 79 -3.81 -2.74 0.18
C ILE A 79 -4.23 -4.19 -0.13
N ILE A 80 -4.40 -5.03 0.89
CA ILE A 80 -4.86 -6.41 0.73
C ILE A 80 -6.21 -6.43 0.01
N PHE A 81 -7.15 -5.57 0.40
CA PHE A 81 -8.43 -5.45 -0.30
C PHE A 81 -8.26 -5.12 -1.79
N LEU A 82 -7.42 -4.13 -2.13
CA LEU A 82 -7.15 -3.79 -3.53
C LEU A 82 -6.51 -4.96 -4.30
N GLN A 83 -5.57 -5.69 -3.68
CA GLN A 83 -4.96 -6.87 -4.30
C GLN A 83 -5.95 -8.01 -4.51
N GLN A 84 -6.91 -8.20 -3.61
CA GLN A 84 -7.90 -9.28 -3.71
C GLN A 84 -9.10 -8.89 -4.59
N PHE A 85 -9.41 -7.61 -4.71
CA PHE A 85 -10.58 -7.13 -5.46
C PHE A 85 -10.20 -6.52 -6.80
N LEU A 86 -9.39 -5.45 -6.79
CA LEU A 86 -9.09 -4.66 -8.00
C LEU A 86 -8.24 -5.46 -9.00
N VAL A 87 -7.19 -6.12 -8.52
CA VAL A 87 -6.24 -6.84 -9.39
C VAL A 87 -6.92 -8.00 -10.14
N PRO A 88 -7.64 -8.93 -9.48
CA PRO A 88 -8.41 -9.98 -10.17
C PRO A 88 -9.47 -9.41 -11.11
N SER A 89 -10.17 -8.34 -10.71
CA SER A 89 -11.18 -7.70 -11.57
C SER A 89 -10.58 -7.20 -12.89
N LEU A 90 -9.36 -6.67 -12.86
CA LEU A 90 -8.65 -6.24 -14.08
C LEU A 90 -8.19 -7.43 -14.93
N TYR A 91 -7.73 -8.52 -14.31
CA TYR A 91 -7.40 -9.75 -15.03
C TYR A 91 -8.63 -10.39 -15.68
N ASP A 92 -9.75 -10.48 -14.97
CA ASP A 92 -11.00 -11.02 -15.50
C ASP A 92 -11.51 -10.19 -16.69
N LEU A 93 -11.44 -8.86 -16.58
CA LEU A 93 -11.77 -7.97 -17.69
C LEU A 93 -10.83 -8.20 -18.88
N ALA A 94 -9.53 -8.35 -18.64
CA ALA A 94 -8.56 -8.66 -19.69
C ALA A 94 -8.90 -9.97 -20.41
N VAL A 95 -9.27 -11.03 -19.68
CA VAL A 95 -9.65 -12.32 -20.23
C VAL A 95 -10.93 -12.21 -21.06
N ARG A 96 -11.95 -11.47 -20.60
CA ARG A 96 -13.21 -11.25 -21.33
C ARG A 96 -13.03 -10.47 -22.63
N LEU A 97 -12.02 -9.60 -22.69
CA LEU A 97 -11.71 -8.76 -23.86
C LEU A 97 -10.76 -9.43 -24.85
N ARG A 98 -10.28 -10.64 -24.57
CA ARG A 98 -9.43 -11.40 -25.48
C ARG A 98 -10.22 -11.86 -26.68
#